data_AF-A0A8E2JBC0-F1
#
_entry.id   AF-A0A8E2JBC0-F1
#
_cell.length_a   1.000
_cell.length_b   1.000
_cell.length_c   1.000
_cell.angle_alpha   90.00
_cell.angle_beta   90.00
_cell.angle_gamma   90.00
#
_symmetry.space_group_name_H-M   'P 1'
#
loop_
_entity.id
_entity.type
_entity.pdbx_description
1 polymer ?
#
loop_
_entity_poly.entity_id
_entity_poly.type
_entity_poly.pdbx_seq_one_letter_code
_entity_poly.pdbx_strand_id
1 'polypeptide(L)' 'MDKWFSKKAIQQSASTVVKRLLRALKRKRKDISFRPLLFVAHYFSGLVVLKALLEAEQYLSEWPRVFLLTTSLVFFGTPF' A
#
# COMPACT_ATOMS: atom_id res chain seq x y z
N MET A 1 -5.83 17.61 -25.29
CA MET A 1 -5.66 16.92 -24.00
C MET A 1 -4.39 16.12 -24.16
N ASP A 2 -3.36 16.37 -23.34
CA ASP A 2 -2.22 15.46 -23.06
C ASP A 2 -1.19 16.23 -22.23
N LYS A 3 -1.57 16.49 -20.98
CA LYS A 3 -0.64 17.00 -20.00
C LYS A 3 0.16 15.81 -19.52
N TRP A 4 1.36 15.65 -20.08
CA TRP A 4 2.40 14.73 -19.64
C TRP A 4 2.49 14.76 -18.10
N PHE A 5 1.79 13.84 -17.42
CA PHE A 5 2.02 13.58 -16.01
C PHE A 5 3.42 13.01 -15.94
N SER A 6 4.41 13.85 -15.58
CA SER A 6 5.80 13.42 -15.58
C SER A 6 5.90 12.14 -14.74
N LYS A 7 6.57 11.12 -15.24
CA LYS A 7 6.76 9.83 -14.55
C LYS A 7 7.19 10.03 -13.09
N LYS A 8 7.96 11.09 -12.83
CA LYS A 8 8.39 11.54 -11.50
C LYS A 8 7.23 12.05 -10.63
N ALA A 9 6.28 12.82 -11.16
CA ALA A 9 5.09 13.25 -10.44
C ALA A 9 4.17 12.07 -10.06
N ILE A 10 4.02 11.09 -10.96
CA ILE A 10 3.26 9.85 -10.67
C ILE A 10 3.98 9.02 -9.60
N GLN A 11 5.32 8.89 -9.67
CA GLN A 11 6.08 8.17 -8.66
C GLN A 11 6.03 8.84 -7.28
N GLN A 12 6.11 10.18 -7.24
CA GLN A 12 5.98 10.96 -6.01
C GLN A 12 4.57 10.86 -5.42
N SER A 13 3.53 10.90 -6.27
CA SER A 13 2.16 10.69 -5.81
C SER A 13 1.97 9.27 -5.27
N ALA A 14 2.48 8.24 -5.95
CA ALA A 14 2.40 6.86 -5.50
C ALA A 14 3.07 6.65 -4.14
N SER A 15 4.29 7.15 -3.92
CA SER A 15 4.97 7.05 -2.62
C SER A 15 4.22 7.79 -1.51
N THR A 16 3.64 8.96 -1.83
CA THR A 16 2.81 9.71 -0.89
C THR A 16 1.56 8.92 -0.50
N VAL A 17 0.90 8.28 -1.46
CA VAL A 17 -0.28 7.45 -1.22
C VAL A 17 0.09 6.20 -0.40
N VAL A 18 1.20 5.54 -0.70
CA VAL A 18 1.73 4.40 0.08
C VAL A 18 1.92 4.79 1.55
N LYS A 19 2.63 5.88 1.83
CA LYS A 19 2.86 6.34 3.21
C LYS A 19 1.56 6.70 3.91
N ARG A 20 0.61 7.32 3.20
CA ARG A 20 -0.72 7.63 3.75
C ARG A 20 -1.48 6.35 4.11
N LEU A 21 -1.46 5.34 3.23
CA LEU A 21 -2.07 4.03 3.46
C LEU A 21 -1.49 3.36 4.70
N LEU A 22 -0.16 3.23 4.79
CA LEU A 22 0.52 2.60 5.93
C LEU A 22 0.26 3.32 7.25
N ARG A 23 0.27 4.66 7.26
CA ARG A 23 -0.08 5.47 8.45
C ARG A 23 -1.53 5.32 8.86
N ALA A 24 -2.46 5.26 7.90
CA ALA A 24 -3.88 5.03 8.20
C ALA A 24 -4.08 3.63 8.79
N LEU A 25 -3.42 2.63 8.22
CA LEU A 25 -3.48 1.25 8.67
C LEU A 25 -2.92 1.08 10.08
N LYS A 26 -1.74 1.66 10.36
CA LYS A 26 -1.12 1.67 11.69
C LYS A 26 -2.05 2.26 12.76
N ARG A 27 -2.72 3.38 12.45
CA ARG A 27 -3.69 4.00 13.35
C ARG A 27 -4.91 3.11 13.59
N LYS A 28 -5.49 2.51 12.54
CA LYS A 28 -6.66 1.63 12.65
C LYS A 28 -6.37 0.33 13.41
N ARG A 29 -5.11 -0.08 13.47
CA ARG A 29 -4.67 -1.35 14.08
C ARG A 29 -4.06 -1.21 15.47
N LYS A 30 -4.06 -0.01 16.06
CA LYS A 30 -3.43 0.26 17.36
C LYS A 30 -3.86 -0.75 18.44
N ASP A 31 -5.16 -1.06 18.49
CA ASP A 31 -5.75 -1.92 19.52
C ASP A 31 -6.03 -3.36 19.05
N ILE A 32 -5.79 -3.65 17.76
CA ILE A 32 -6.09 -4.94 17.11
C ILE A 32 -4.92 -5.44 16.27
N SER A 33 -3.74 -5.46 16.89
CA SER A 33 -2.47 -5.61 16.18
C SER A 33 -2.29 -6.94 15.44
N PHE A 34 -2.99 -8.01 15.83
CA PHE A 34 -2.90 -9.36 15.25
C PHE A 34 -4.01 -9.72 14.25
N ARG A 35 -4.95 -8.81 13.96
CA ARG A 35 -6.05 -9.10 13.03
C ARG A 35 -5.50 -9.33 11.61
N PRO A 36 -5.86 -10.42 10.90
CA PRO A 36 -5.47 -10.61 9.50
C PRO A 36 -5.87 -9.44 8.59
N LEU A 37 -5.08 -9.21 7.54
CA LEU A 37 -5.29 -8.17 6.53
C LEU A 37 -5.62 -8.80 5.18
N LEU A 38 -6.71 -8.32 4.60
CA LEU A 38 -7.12 -8.58 3.23
C LEU A 38 -7.10 -7.25 2.48
N PHE A 39 -6.39 -7.19 1.36
CA PHE A 39 -6.47 -6.04 0.44
C PHE A 39 -7.30 -6.40 -0.78
N VAL A 40 -8.23 -5.53 -1.13
CA VAL A 40 -8.95 -5.55 -2.41
C VAL A 40 -8.58 -4.26 -3.13
N ALA A 41 -7.98 -4.40 -4.31
CA ALA A 41 -7.45 -3.27 -5.05
C ALA A 41 -7.91 -3.30 -6.51
N HIS A 42 -8.23 -2.13 -7.03
CA HIS A 42 -8.67 -1.92 -8.40
C HIS A 42 -7.70 -0.99 -9.15
N TYR A 43 -7.33 -1.36 -10.38
CA TYR A 43 -6.48 -0.57 -11.27
C TYR A 43 -5.18 -0.11 -10.57
N PHE A 44 -4.86 1.18 -10.64
CA PHE A 44 -3.65 1.77 -10.04
C PHE A 44 -3.45 1.47 -8.54
N SER A 45 -4.53 1.26 -7.78
CA SER A 45 -4.42 0.97 -6.35
C SER A 45 -3.73 -0.37 -6.06
N GLY A 46 -3.71 -1.31 -7.01
CA GLY A 46 -3.00 -2.58 -6.83
C GLY A 46 -1.49 -2.39 -6.74
N LEU A 47 -0.92 -1.52 -7.59
CA LEU A 47 0.50 -1.15 -7.53
C LEU A 47 0.84 -0.41 -6.23
N VAL A 48 -0.09 0.43 -5.75
CA VAL A 48 0.05 1.12 -4.46
C VAL A 48 0.09 0.11 -3.31
N VAL A 49 -0.81 -0.88 -3.28
CA VAL A 49 -0.83 -1.92 -2.25
C VAL A 49 0.45 -2.75 -2.29
N LEU A 50 0.89 -3.20 -3.47
CA LEU A 50 2.13 -3.95 -3.62
C LEU A 50 3.33 -3.17 -3.08
N LYS A 51 3.46 -1.90 -3.48
CA LYS A 51 4.56 -1.05 -3.00
C LYS A 51 4.50 -0.81 -1.49
N ALA A 52 3.30 -0.66 -0.93
CA ALA A 52 3.11 -0.52 0.51
C ALA A 52 3.51 -1.78 1.29
N LEU A 53 3.20 -2.97 0.75
CA LEU A 53 3.62 -4.23 1.37
C LEU A 53 5.13 -4.41 1.32
N LEU A 54 5.77 -4.09 0.19
CA LEU A 54 7.23 -4.12 0.09
C LEU A 54 7.89 -3.12 1.06
N GLU A 55 7.36 -1.90 1.16
CA GLU A 55 7.85 -0.90 2.13
C GLU A 55 7.65 -1.39 3.58
N ALA A 56 6.53 -2.07 3.87
CA ALA A 56 6.29 -2.64 5.19
C ALA A 56 7.21 -3.81 5.53
N GLU A 57 7.55 -4.65 4.56
CA GLU A 57 8.50 -5.75 4.70
C GLU A 57 9.93 -5.23 4.93
N GLN A 58 10.33 -4.18 4.19
CA GLN A 58 11.65 -3.59 4.29
C GLN A 58 11.86 -2.83 5.63
N TYR A 59 10.82 -2.19 6.16
CA TYR A 59 10.89 -1.34 7.36
C TYR A 59 10.01 -1.87 8.49
N LEU A 60 10.29 -3.08 8.97
CA LEU A 60 9.52 -3.77 10.03
C LEU A 60 9.40 -2.97 11.34
N SER A 61 10.41 -2.16 11.68
CA SER A 61 10.37 -1.30 12.87
C SER A 61 9.34 -0.18 12.75
N GLU A 62 9.12 0.35 11.54
CA GLU A 62 8.16 1.41 11.28
C GLU A 62 6.74 0.86 11.07
N TRP A 63 6.63 -0.27 10.35
CA TRP A 63 5.39 -0.92 9.92
C TRP A 63 5.24 -2.36 10.47
N PRO A 64 5.26 -2.55 11.80
CA PRO A 64 5.29 -3.88 12.37
C PRO A 64 4.07 -4.68 11.98
N ARG A 65 4.30 -5.92 11.56
CA ARG A 65 3.28 -6.94 11.28
C ARG A 65 2.31 -6.62 10.14
N VAL A 66 2.49 -5.53 9.38
CA VAL A 66 1.62 -5.21 8.22
C VAL A 66 1.79 -6.26 7.13
N PHE A 67 3.03 -6.53 6.72
CA PHE A 67 3.33 -7.56 5.73
C PHE A 67 2.95 -8.95 6.25
N LEU A 68 3.45 -9.32 7.44
CA LEU A 68 3.23 -10.63 8.06
C LEU A 68 1.75 -11.02 8.22
N LEU A 69 0.89 -10.05 8.58
CA LEU A 69 -0.53 -10.32 8.80
C LEU A 69 -1.38 -10.14 7.55
N THR A 70 -0.78 -9.80 6.41
CA THR A 70 -1.49 -9.80 5.13
C THR A 70 -1.64 -11.22 4.64
N THR A 71 -2.87 -11.74 4.73
CA THR A 71 -3.19 -13.12 4.37
C THR A 71 -3.69 -13.24 2.93
N SER A 72 -4.16 -12.14 2.34
CA SER A 72 -4.79 -12.19 1.02
C SER A 72 -4.72 -10.85 0.29
N LEU A 73 -4.53 -10.93 -1.03
CA LEU A 73 -4.60 -9.81 -1.97
C LEU A 73 -5.49 -10.18 -3.14
N VAL A 74 -6.43 -9.31 -3.48
CA VAL A 74 -7.32 -9.44 -4.63
C VAL A 74 -7.14 -8.22 -5.53
N PHE A 75 -6.86 -8.46 -6.81
CA PHE A 75 -6.64 -7.40 -7.80
C PHE A 75 -7.69 -7.46 -8.91
N PHE A 76 -8.24 -6.30 -9.24
CA PHE A 76 -9.16 -6.12 -10.36
C PHE A 76 -8.59 -5.10 -11.33
N GLY A 77 -8.20 -5.53 -12.54
CA GLY A 77 -7.73 -4.62 -13.60
C GLY A 77 -6.44 -3.86 -13.27
N THR A 78 -5.64 -4.31 -12.30
CA THR A 78 -4.32 -3.72 -12.03
C THR A 78 -3.36 -4.06 -13.18
N PRO A 79 -2.73 -3.06 -13.84
CA PRO A 79 -1.76 -3.32 -14.90
C PRO A 79 -0.39 -3.57 -14.27
N PHE A 80 0.01 -4.85 -14.17
CA PHE A 80 1.36 -5.25 -13.77
C PHE A 80 2.17 -5.61 -15.01
#